data_AF-A0A2W7AQK6-F1
#
_entry.id   AF-A0A2W7AQK6-F1
#
_cell.length_a   1.000
_cell.length_b   1.000
_cell.length_c   1.000
_cell.angle_alpha   90.00
_cell.angle_beta   90.00
_cell.angle_gamma   90.00
#
_symmetry.space_group_name_H-M   'P 1'
#
loop_
_entity.id
_entity.type
_entity.pdbx_description
1 polymer ?
#
loop_
_entity_poly.entity_id
_entity_poly.type
_entity_poly.pdbx_seq_one_letter_code
_entity_poly.pdbx_strand_id
1 'polypeptide(L)'
;MATVNDNYLKLKAGYLFPEIARRVNAFVEANPDAKVIRLGIGDVTEPLPQACRDAMIKAVEDMGDRNSFKGYGPEQGYAWLREKIAANDFQARGCDIDASEIFISDGSKCDCGNILDIFGDDNVIAVTDPVYPVYVDTNVMAGHTGEINEKGEYEGFVYLPVTAENNFTAEIPTKKVDLIYLCFPNNPTGATATKEHLTAWVNYARANGSIIFFDAAYEAFITDPSLPHSIYEIEGAKECAIEFRSFSKNAGFTGTRCALTVVPKNLMGKAKDGSNVELWKLWNRRQSTKFNGVSYIVQRGAEAVYSEEGQAQIRALIDFYMENAKIIREKLTEAGLAVYGGENAPYVWVKTPTGLTSWDFFDKLLQTCNVVGTPGSGFGAAGEGYFRISAFNSRDNVNEAMRRILDKFK
;
A
#
# COMPACT_ATOMS: atom_id res chain seq x y z
N MET A 1 -20.18 -0.44 34.04
CA MET A 1 -20.32 -0.22 32.59
C MET A 1 -19.18 -0.98 31.90
N ALA A 2 -19.36 -1.44 30.66
CA ALA A 2 -18.23 -1.99 29.90
C ALA A 2 -17.22 -0.87 29.59
N THR A 3 -15.92 -1.14 29.73
CA THR A 3 -14.85 -0.20 29.34
C THR A 3 -14.53 -0.37 27.86
N VAL A 4 -14.11 0.72 27.20
CA VAL A 4 -13.69 0.70 25.78
C VAL A 4 -12.18 0.50 25.67
N ASN A 5 -11.66 0.33 24.44
CA ASN A 5 -10.22 0.40 24.19
C ASN A 5 -9.81 1.88 24.10
N ASP A 6 -9.27 2.44 25.18
CA ASP A 6 -8.87 3.85 25.28
C ASP A 6 -7.79 4.25 24.26
N ASN A 7 -7.07 3.30 23.66
CA ASN A 7 -6.10 3.61 22.62
C ASN A 7 -6.74 4.25 21.37
N TYR A 8 -8.04 3.98 21.11
CA TYR A 8 -8.77 4.65 20.02
C TYR A 8 -8.93 6.15 20.27
N LEU A 9 -8.88 6.61 21.53
CA LEU A 9 -9.03 8.02 21.89
C LEU A 9 -7.76 8.85 21.60
N LYS A 10 -6.62 8.19 21.37
CA LYS A 10 -5.35 8.84 20.98
C LYS A 10 -5.37 9.32 19.51
N LEU A 11 -6.30 8.84 18.69
CA LEU A 11 -6.44 9.23 17.30
C LEU A 11 -7.05 10.65 17.22
N LYS A 12 -6.22 11.67 16.98
CA LYS A 12 -6.66 13.08 16.99
C LYS A 12 -7.52 13.49 15.80
N ALA A 13 -7.47 12.76 14.70
CA ALA A 13 -8.30 12.98 13.52
C ALA A 13 -8.93 11.67 13.05
N GLY A 14 -10.08 11.78 12.38
CA GLY A 14 -10.59 10.65 11.60
C GLY A 14 -9.58 10.25 10.52
N TYR A 15 -9.57 8.97 10.15
CA TYR A 15 -8.70 8.44 9.10
C TYR A 15 -8.70 9.36 7.86
N LEU A 16 -7.53 9.59 7.26
CA LEU A 16 -7.27 10.60 6.22
C LEU A 16 -8.34 10.65 5.11
N PHE A 17 -8.69 9.49 4.55
CA PHE A 17 -9.58 9.42 3.40
C PHE A 17 -11.05 9.75 3.74
N PRO A 18 -11.61 9.30 4.87
CA PRO A 18 -12.87 9.82 5.39
C PRO A 18 -12.93 11.34 5.53
N GLU A 19 -11.87 12.00 6.02
CA GLU A 19 -11.86 13.46 6.16
C GLU A 19 -11.86 14.17 4.80
N ILE A 20 -11.07 13.66 3.83
CA ILE A 20 -11.13 14.14 2.44
C ILE A 20 -12.54 13.97 1.86
N ALA A 21 -13.15 12.80 2.05
CA ALA A 21 -14.51 12.52 1.57
C ALA A 21 -15.54 13.49 2.18
N ARG A 22 -15.43 13.78 3.47
CA ARG A 22 -16.30 14.75 4.17
C ARG A 22 -16.21 16.15 3.55
N ARG A 23 -14.99 16.68 3.33
CA ARG A 23 -14.79 18.01 2.72
C ARG A 23 -15.27 18.07 1.27
N VAL A 24 -14.99 17.02 0.49
CA VAL A 24 -15.46 16.92 -0.90
C VAL A 24 -16.98 16.88 -0.97
N ASN A 25 -17.64 16.11 -0.11
CA ASN A 25 -19.09 16.02 -0.08
C ASN A 25 -19.72 17.35 0.28
N ALA A 26 -19.21 18.05 1.30
CA ALA A 26 -19.67 19.40 1.65
C ALA A 26 -19.48 20.40 0.49
N PHE A 27 -18.37 20.33 -0.24
CA PHE A 27 -18.13 21.17 -1.40
C PHE A 27 -19.11 20.88 -2.55
N VAL A 28 -19.35 19.60 -2.86
CA VAL A 28 -20.29 19.18 -3.93
C VAL A 28 -21.73 19.56 -3.57
N GLU A 29 -22.13 19.42 -2.31
CA GLU A 29 -23.45 19.84 -1.83
C GLU A 29 -23.66 21.35 -1.97
N ALA A 30 -22.64 22.14 -1.62
CA ALA A 30 -22.68 23.60 -1.78
C ALA A 30 -22.53 24.06 -3.24
N ASN A 31 -21.99 23.23 -4.13
CA ASN A 31 -21.69 23.56 -5.53
C ASN A 31 -22.14 22.42 -6.47
N PRO A 32 -23.46 22.20 -6.65
CA PRO A 32 -23.98 21.04 -7.39
C PRO A 32 -23.54 20.99 -8.87
N ASP A 33 -23.22 22.14 -9.47
CA ASP A 33 -22.76 22.23 -10.85
C ASP A 33 -21.23 22.03 -11.00
N ALA A 34 -20.50 21.94 -9.89
CA ALA A 34 -19.05 21.78 -9.92
C ALA A 34 -18.66 20.38 -10.44
N LYS A 35 -17.96 20.35 -11.57
CA LYS A 35 -17.47 19.11 -12.19
C LYS A 35 -16.21 18.60 -11.48
N VAL A 36 -16.36 18.08 -10.27
CA VAL A 36 -15.23 17.64 -9.43
C VAL A 36 -14.52 16.42 -10.03
N ILE A 37 -13.21 16.56 -10.28
CA ILE A 37 -12.33 15.46 -10.71
C ILE A 37 -11.57 14.92 -9.49
N ARG A 38 -11.63 13.60 -9.28
CA ARG A 38 -11.07 12.93 -8.10
C ARG A 38 -9.76 12.22 -8.45
N LEU A 39 -8.64 12.82 -8.04
CA LEU A 39 -7.28 12.28 -8.13
C LEU A 39 -6.70 12.02 -6.71
N GLY A 40 -7.57 11.70 -5.74
CA GLY A 40 -7.23 11.56 -4.32
C GLY A 40 -6.84 10.13 -3.92
N ILE A 41 -7.81 9.35 -3.41
CA ILE A 41 -7.63 8.06 -2.69
C ILE A 41 -6.77 7.02 -3.42
N GLY A 42 -6.67 7.12 -4.74
CA GLY A 42 -5.94 6.18 -5.59
C GLY A 42 -6.77 4.95 -5.95
N ASP A 43 -8.07 5.12 -6.19
CA ASP A 43 -8.98 4.07 -6.65
C ASP A 43 -8.91 3.95 -8.18
N VAL A 44 -8.81 2.73 -8.69
CA VAL A 44 -8.73 2.48 -10.13
C VAL A 44 -10.05 2.85 -10.80
N THR A 45 -9.99 3.28 -12.07
CA THR A 45 -11.19 3.73 -12.80
C THR A 45 -11.50 2.89 -14.03
N GLU A 46 -10.50 2.28 -14.64
CA GLU A 46 -10.69 1.36 -15.76
C GLU A 46 -11.27 0.02 -15.27
N PRO A 47 -12.09 -0.64 -16.12
CA PRO A 47 -12.75 -1.88 -15.75
C PRO A 47 -11.78 -3.02 -15.49
N LEU A 48 -12.24 -4.02 -14.73
CA LEU A 48 -11.49 -5.26 -14.51
C LEU A 48 -11.11 -5.92 -15.85
N PRO A 49 -9.89 -6.49 -15.96
CA PRO A 49 -9.47 -7.26 -17.13
C PRO A 49 -10.49 -8.32 -17.52
N GLN A 50 -10.74 -8.47 -18.82
CA GLN A 50 -11.74 -9.40 -19.37
C GLN A 50 -11.51 -10.83 -18.85
N ALA A 51 -10.26 -11.31 -18.85
CA ALA A 51 -9.91 -12.64 -18.37
C ALA A 51 -10.33 -12.86 -16.90
N CYS A 52 -10.12 -11.85 -16.06
CA CYS A 52 -10.53 -11.88 -14.65
C CYS A 52 -12.06 -11.92 -14.52
N ARG A 53 -12.78 -11.13 -15.33
CA ARG A 53 -14.26 -11.11 -15.32
C ARG A 53 -14.84 -12.45 -15.75
N ASP A 54 -14.33 -13.03 -16.81
CA ASP A 54 -14.81 -14.32 -17.33
C ASP A 54 -14.59 -15.44 -16.31
N ALA A 55 -13.41 -15.46 -15.66
CA ALA A 55 -13.13 -16.41 -14.59
C ALA A 55 -14.06 -16.23 -13.37
N MET A 56 -14.38 -14.99 -13.00
CA MET A 56 -15.33 -14.70 -11.91
C MET A 56 -16.76 -15.10 -12.27
N ILE A 57 -17.23 -14.79 -13.48
CA ILE A 57 -18.56 -15.21 -13.97
C ILE A 57 -18.64 -16.74 -13.96
N LYS A 58 -17.60 -17.41 -14.46
CA LYS A 58 -17.57 -18.86 -14.46
C LYS A 58 -17.60 -19.44 -13.04
N ALA A 59 -16.87 -18.84 -12.10
CA ALA A 59 -16.90 -19.25 -10.71
C ALA A 59 -18.27 -19.03 -10.05
N VAL A 60 -19.03 -18.02 -10.46
CA VAL A 60 -20.42 -17.84 -10.01
C VAL A 60 -21.31 -18.96 -10.55
N GLU A 61 -21.14 -19.37 -11.82
CA GLU A 61 -21.85 -20.53 -12.37
C GLU A 61 -21.51 -21.82 -11.62
N ASP A 62 -20.23 -22.05 -11.31
CA ASP A 62 -19.78 -23.20 -10.51
C ASP A 62 -20.48 -23.22 -9.14
N MET A 63 -20.67 -22.06 -8.53
CA MET A 63 -21.37 -21.92 -7.25
C MET A 63 -22.89 -22.18 -7.35
N GLY A 64 -23.46 -22.14 -8.55
CA GLY A 64 -24.87 -22.45 -8.81
C GLY A 64 -25.16 -23.93 -9.01
N ASP A 65 -24.15 -24.76 -9.26
CA ASP A 65 -24.28 -26.21 -9.49
C ASP A 65 -23.84 -27.00 -8.24
N ARG A 66 -24.71 -27.92 -7.79
CA ARG A 66 -24.47 -28.80 -6.64
C ARG A 66 -23.15 -29.58 -6.75
N ASN A 67 -22.73 -29.95 -7.95
CA ASN A 67 -21.54 -30.77 -8.17
C ASN A 67 -20.24 -29.98 -8.14
N SER A 68 -20.28 -28.67 -8.39
CA SER A 68 -19.09 -27.80 -8.45
C SER A 68 -19.05 -26.73 -7.35
N PHE A 69 -20.14 -26.57 -6.59
CA PHE A 69 -20.27 -25.68 -5.45
C PHE A 69 -19.08 -25.77 -4.48
N LYS A 70 -18.60 -24.60 -4.03
CA LYS A 70 -17.52 -24.47 -3.05
C LYS A 70 -18.06 -23.81 -1.79
N GLY A 71 -18.02 -24.52 -0.67
CA GLY A 71 -18.30 -23.97 0.66
C GLY A 71 -17.12 -23.16 1.20
N TYR A 72 -16.84 -23.27 2.50
CA TYR A 72 -15.61 -22.70 3.07
C TYR A 72 -14.38 -23.27 2.34
N GLY A 73 -13.56 -22.36 1.82
CA GLY A 73 -12.26 -22.69 1.27
C GLY A 73 -11.20 -22.77 2.38
N PRO A 74 -9.96 -23.18 2.03
CA PRO A 74 -8.84 -23.07 2.97
C PRO A 74 -8.58 -21.60 3.30
N GLU A 75 -8.44 -21.27 4.58
CA GLU A 75 -8.29 -19.89 5.06
C GLU A 75 -6.99 -19.23 4.56
N GLN A 76 -5.95 -20.05 4.33
CA GLN A 76 -4.70 -19.62 3.71
C GLN A 76 -4.86 -19.25 2.21
N GLY A 77 -5.94 -19.70 1.56
CA GLY A 77 -6.16 -19.57 0.12
C GLY A 77 -5.94 -20.86 -0.65
N TYR A 78 -6.60 -20.98 -1.80
CA TYR A 78 -6.55 -22.19 -2.62
C TYR A 78 -5.14 -22.44 -3.15
N ALA A 79 -4.72 -23.71 -3.15
CA ALA A 79 -3.37 -24.10 -3.54
C ALA A 79 -3.02 -23.65 -4.97
N TRP A 80 -3.93 -23.81 -5.94
CA TRP A 80 -3.73 -23.40 -7.33
C TRP A 80 -3.39 -21.91 -7.47
N LEU A 81 -3.96 -21.03 -6.63
CA LEU A 81 -3.63 -19.60 -6.65
C LEU A 81 -2.25 -19.36 -6.08
N ARG A 82 -1.98 -19.93 -4.91
CA ARG A 82 -0.69 -19.78 -4.21
C ARG A 82 0.46 -20.32 -5.04
N GLU A 83 0.27 -21.44 -5.74
CA GLU A 83 1.25 -22.03 -6.66
C GLU A 83 1.52 -21.11 -7.86
N LYS A 84 0.47 -20.49 -8.45
CA LYS A 84 0.65 -19.51 -9.53
C LYS A 84 1.41 -18.27 -9.06
N ILE A 85 1.07 -17.74 -7.88
CA ILE A 85 1.78 -16.59 -7.30
C ILE A 85 3.26 -16.96 -7.05
N ALA A 86 3.54 -18.08 -6.37
CA ALA A 86 4.89 -18.52 -6.08
C ALA A 86 5.73 -18.65 -7.36
N ALA A 87 5.18 -19.30 -8.39
CA ALA A 87 5.86 -19.50 -9.65
C ALA A 87 6.14 -18.18 -10.40
N ASN A 88 5.13 -17.31 -10.54
CA ASN A 88 5.21 -16.15 -11.43
C ASN A 88 5.79 -14.89 -10.76
N ASP A 89 5.47 -14.65 -9.49
CA ASP A 89 5.84 -13.40 -8.82
C ASP A 89 7.17 -13.52 -8.07
N PHE A 90 7.58 -14.74 -7.70
CA PHE A 90 8.77 -14.98 -6.88
C PHE A 90 9.79 -15.89 -7.58
N GLN A 91 9.45 -17.13 -7.90
CA GLN A 91 10.41 -18.11 -8.44
C GLN A 91 10.92 -17.72 -9.84
N ALA A 92 10.07 -17.14 -10.69
CA ALA A 92 10.48 -16.58 -11.98
C ALA A 92 11.49 -15.43 -11.86
N ARG A 93 11.60 -14.81 -10.66
CA ARG A 93 12.59 -13.79 -10.30
C ARG A 93 13.77 -14.36 -9.51
N GLY A 94 13.86 -15.67 -9.36
CA GLY A 94 14.91 -16.34 -8.58
C GLY A 94 14.71 -16.29 -7.06
N CYS A 95 13.54 -15.87 -6.57
CA CYS A 95 13.21 -15.89 -5.15
C CYS A 95 12.74 -17.29 -4.72
N ASP A 96 13.34 -17.86 -3.68
CA ASP A 96 12.93 -19.15 -3.11
C ASP A 96 11.72 -18.97 -2.17
N ILE A 97 10.54 -18.69 -2.73
CA ILE A 97 9.28 -18.63 -1.98
C ILE A 97 8.40 -19.81 -2.38
N ASP A 98 8.00 -20.60 -1.38
CA ASP A 98 7.10 -21.73 -1.58
C ASP A 98 5.63 -21.29 -1.46
N ALA A 99 4.73 -21.97 -2.18
CA ALA A 99 3.30 -21.68 -2.13
C ALA A 99 2.72 -21.77 -0.70
N SER A 100 3.29 -22.60 0.17
CA SER A 100 2.86 -22.71 1.57
C SER A 100 3.29 -21.55 2.46
N GLU A 101 4.17 -20.65 1.99
CA GLU A 101 4.58 -19.41 2.68
C GLU A 101 3.63 -18.24 2.35
N ILE A 102 2.71 -18.43 1.40
CA ILE A 102 1.78 -17.41 0.90
C ILE A 102 0.42 -17.55 1.60
N PHE A 103 -0.13 -16.42 2.06
CA PHE A 103 -1.47 -16.32 2.63
C PHE A 103 -2.30 -15.33 1.81
N ILE A 104 -3.41 -15.80 1.23
CA ILE A 104 -4.32 -14.97 0.44
C ILE A 104 -5.26 -14.21 1.38
N SER A 105 -5.41 -12.90 1.16
CA SER A 105 -6.20 -12.01 2.01
C SER A 105 -7.13 -11.10 1.21
N ASP A 106 -8.05 -10.45 1.89
CA ASP A 106 -9.00 -9.50 1.31
C ASP A 106 -8.41 -8.09 1.09
N GLY A 107 -7.10 -7.90 1.33
CA GLY A 107 -6.40 -6.66 1.02
C GLY A 107 -5.14 -6.42 1.86
N SER A 108 -4.12 -5.80 1.27
CA SER A 108 -2.90 -5.42 1.98
C SER A 108 -3.18 -4.48 3.17
N LYS A 109 -4.21 -3.61 3.09
CA LYS A 109 -4.67 -2.82 4.25
C LYS A 109 -5.05 -3.71 5.44
N CYS A 110 -5.78 -4.79 5.20
CA CYS A 110 -6.19 -5.72 6.25
C CYS A 110 -4.97 -6.43 6.81
N ASP A 111 -4.08 -6.94 5.96
CA ASP A 111 -2.88 -7.65 6.40
C ASP A 111 -1.93 -6.75 7.20
N CYS A 112 -1.57 -5.57 6.67
CA CYS A 112 -0.67 -4.63 7.34
C CYS A 112 -1.17 -4.21 8.72
N GLY A 113 -2.49 -4.04 8.88
CA GLY A 113 -3.07 -3.72 10.18
C GLY A 113 -3.12 -4.91 11.13
N ASN A 114 -3.47 -6.08 10.60
CA ASN A 114 -3.70 -7.28 11.38
C ASN A 114 -2.42 -8.04 11.74
N ILE A 115 -1.31 -7.79 11.04
CA ILE A 115 -0.02 -8.44 11.31
C ILE A 115 0.43 -8.22 12.76
N LEU A 116 0.00 -7.12 13.39
CA LEU A 116 0.27 -6.81 14.79
C LEU A 116 -0.33 -7.84 15.77
N ASP A 117 -1.34 -8.61 15.36
CA ASP A 117 -1.98 -9.65 16.20
C ASP A 117 -0.99 -10.76 16.64
N ILE A 118 0.15 -10.91 15.96
CA ILE A 118 1.13 -11.96 16.23
C ILE A 118 2.42 -11.47 16.90
N PHE A 119 2.50 -10.18 17.22
CA PHE A 119 3.65 -9.57 17.90
C PHE A 119 3.29 -9.12 19.32
N GLY A 120 4.31 -9.04 20.18
CA GLY A 120 4.17 -8.54 21.55
C GLY A 120 4.16 -7.01 21.63
N ASP A 121 3.88 -6.52 22.83
CA ASP A 121 3.75 -5.10 23.20
C ASP A 121 5.09 -4.40 23.46
N ASP A 122 6.17 -5.16 23.68
CA ASP A 122 7.49 -4.64 24.08
C ASP A 122 8.43 -4.29 22.89
N ASN A 123 7.89 -4.18 21.66
CA ASN A 123 8.69 -3.95 20.45
C ASN A 123 8.90 -2.45 20.18
N VAL A 124 10.13 -2.06 19.80
CA VAL A 124 10.42 -0.74 19.23
C VAL A 124 10.08 -0.74 17.73
N ILE A 125 9.24 0.18 17.29
CA ILE A 125 8.71 0.18 15.93
C ILE A 125 9.27 1.35 15.13
N ALA A 126 9.78 1.08 13.93
CA ALA A 126 10.23 2.09 12.98
C ALA A 126 9.30 2.19 11.78
N VAL A 127 9.07 3.41 11.30
CA VAL A 127 8.19 3.69 10.17
C VAL A 127 8.74 4.84 9.34
N THR A 128 8.72 4.72 8.01
CA THR A 128 9.10 5.83 7.13
C THR A 128 8.09 6.97 7.24
N ASP A 129 8.53 8.22 7.13
CA ASP A 129 7.66 9.40 7.19
C ASP A 129 7.99 10.37 6.06
N PRO A 130 7.08 10.67 5.12
CA PRO A 130 5.69 10.21 5.05
C PRO A 130 5.54 8.77 4.57
N VAL A 131 4.44 8.13 4.98
CA VAL A 131 4.02 6.82 4.45
C VAL A 131 2.51 6.60 4.62
N TYR A 132 2.01 5.52 4.03
CA TYR A 132 0.63 5.09 4.16
C TYR A 132 0.18 5.00 5.65
N PRO A 133 -0.86 5.74 6.06
CA PRO A 133 -1.17 5.96 7.49
C PRO A 133 -1.65 4.72 8.25
N VAL A 134 -2.02 3.64 7.56
CA VAL A 134 -2.49 2.41 8.21
C VAL A 134 -1.45 1.87 9.18
N TYR A 135 -0.16 1.92 8.84
CA TYR A 135 0.89 1.36 9.69
C TYR A 135 0.94 2.06 11.05
N VAL A 136 0.80 3.38 11.07
CA VAL A 136 0.79 4.20 12.29
C VAL A 136 -0.52 3.97 13.04
N ASP A 137 -1.66 4.18 12.39
CA ASP A 137 -2.97 4.13 13.03
C ASP A 137 -3.26 2.77 13.69
N THR A 138 -2.89 1.66 13.05
CA THR A 138 -3.16 0.32 13.62
C THR A 138 -2.26 0.00 14.81
N ASN A 139 -1.04 0.55 14.84
CA ASN A 139 -0.17 0.47 16.01
C ASN A 139 -0.69 1.32 17.17
N VAL A 140 -1.28 2.48 16.89
CA VAL A 140 -2.01 3.27 17.90
C VAL A 140 -3.16 2.45 18.45
N MET A 141 -4.04 1.91 17.59
CA MET A 141 -5.19 1.09 18.01
C MET A 141 -4.79 -0.16 18.82
N ALA A 142 -3.66 -0.78 18.50
CA ALA A 142 -3.10 -1.94 19.19
C ALA A 142 -2.45 -1.58 20.54
N GLY A 143 -2.23 -0.30 20.84
CA GLY A 143 -1.64 0.17 22.08
C GLY A 143 -0.11 0.21 22.10
N HIS A 144 0.54 0.19 20.93
CA HIS A 144 2.01 0.23 20.81
C HIS A 144 2.60 1.64 20.90
N THR A 145 1.80 2.65 21.26
CA THR A 145 2.19 4.07 21.21
C THR A 145 1.70 4.83 22.44
N GLY A 146 2.39 5.93 22.76
CA GLY A 146 1.96 6.95 23.72
C GLY A 146 1.08 8.01 23.07
N GLU A 147 1.13 9.23 23.62
CA GLU A 147 0.35 10.35 23.10
C GLU A 147 0.99 10.96 21.84
N ILE A 148 0.20 11.70 21.07
CA ILE A 148 0.66 12.41 19.88
C ILE A 148 1.14 13.82 20.23
N ASN A 149 2.33 14.19 19.75
CA ASN A 149 2.93 15.50 19.96
C ASN A 149 2.32 16.58 19.01
N GLU A 150 2.81 17.82 19.11
CA GLU A 150 2.33 18.94 18.28
C GLU A 150 2.68 18.82 16.79
N LYS A 151 3.65 17.97 16.44
CA LYS A 151 4.06 17.70 15.05
C LYS A 151 3.22 16.62 14.38
N GLY A 152 2.35 15.94 15.13
CA GLY A 152 1.58 14.80 14.63
C GLY A 152 2.29 13.45 14.74
N GLU A 153 3.35 13.37 15.56
CA GLU A 153 4.11 12.14 15.81
C GLU A 153 3.65 11.49 17.12
N TYR A 154 3.41 10.18 17.10
CA TYR A 154 3.06 9.40 18.28
C TYR A 154 4.32 8.96 19.03
N GLU A 155 4.31 9.10 20.36
CA GLU A 155 5.38 8.58 21.21
C GLU A 155 5.56 7.06 21.07
N GLY A 156 6.81 6.59 21.12
CA GLY A 156 7.16 5.16 21.04
C GLY A 156 7.66 4.72 19.65
N PHE A 157 7.37 5.48 18.59
CA PHE A 157 7.93 5.20 17.27
C PHE A 157 9.34 5.78 17.08
N VAL A 158 10.10 5.10 16.22
CA VAL A 158 11.26 5.67 15.53
C VAL A 158 10.80 6.08 14.12
N TYR A 159 10.45 7.36 13.96
CA TYR A 159 10.15 7.92 12.66
C TYR A 159 11.42 8.01 11.81
N LEU A 160 11.34 7.59 10.55
CA LEU A 160 12.42 7.60 9.58
C LEU A 160 12.07 8.59 8.45
N PRO A 161 12.46 9.88 8.56
CA PRO A 161 12.10 10.88 7.58
C PRO A 161 12.62 10.52 6.18
N VAL A 162 11.72 10.55 5.19
CA VAL A 162 12.01 10.43 3.77
C VAL A 162 11.62 11.74 3.10
N THR A 163 12.62 12.47 2.62
CA THR A 163 12.53 13.86 2.19
C THR A 163 13.17 14.05 0.82
N ALA A 164 13.01 15.21 0.22
CA ALA A 164 13.65 15.49 -1.06
C ALA A 164 15.19 15.43 -0.95
N GLU A 165 15.74 15.77 0.21
CA GLU A 165 17.18 15.81 0.49
C GLU A 165 17.83 14.41 0.50
N ASN A 166 17.09 13.37 0.89
CA ASN A 166 17.55 11.97 0.90
C ASN A 166 16.89 11.12 -0.20
N ASN A 167 16.40 11.77 -1.27
CA ASN A 167 15.70 11.12 -2.39
C ASN A 167 14.52 10.24 -1.96
N PHE A 168 13.87 10.62 -0.86
CA PHE A 168 12.76 9.89 -0.25
C PHE A 168 13.11 8.43 0.10
N THR A 169 14.36 8.17 0.47
CA THR A 169 14.82 6.88 1.00
C THR A 169 15.33 7.04 2.42
N ALA A 170 14.88 6.19 3.34
CA ALA A 170 15.17 6.34 4.76
C ALA A 170 16.60 5.92 5.10
N GLU A 171 17.26 6.68 5.98
CA GLU A 171 18.52 6.25 6.57
C GLU A 171 18.30 5.09 7.55
N ILE A 172 19.27 4.18 7.63
CA ILE A 172 19.26 3.10 8.61
C ILE A 172 19.38 3.72 10.01
N PRO A 173 18.46 3.43 10.96
CA PRO A 173 18.51 4.01 12.29
C PRO A 173 19.76 3.55 13.05
N THR A 174 20.32 4.45 13.84
CA THR A 174 21.46 4.15 14.73
C THR A 174 21.04 3.39 15.98
N LYS A 175 19.78 3.52 16.39
CA LYS A 175 19.20 2.76 17.51
C LYS A 175 18.58 1.48 16.98
N LYS A 176 18.78 0.38 17.71
CA LYS A 176 18.07 -0.87 17.45
C LYS A 176 16.56 -0.63 17.46
N VAL A 177 15.88 -1.19 16.47
CA VAL A 177 14.41 -1.28 16.36
C VAL A 177 14.02 -2.73 16.08
N ASP A 178 12.85 -3.17 16.49
CA ASP A 178 12.41 -4.56 16.39
C ASP A 178 11.50 -4.80 15.18
N LEU A 179 10.59 -3.87 14.86
CA LEU A 179 9.69 -3.95 13.71
C LEU A 179 9.89 -2.75 12.78
N ILE A 180 10.02 -2.98 11.47
CA ILE A 180 10.39 -1.93 10.50
C ILE A 180 9.40 -1.93 9.34
N TYR A 181 8.62 -0.86 9.20
CA TYR A 181 7.75 -0.67 8.03
C TYR A 181 8.51 0.00 6.88
N LEU A 182 8.65 -0.71 5.76
CA LEU A 182 9.16 -0.20 4.50
C LEU A 182 8.09 -0.37 3.43
N CYS A 183 7.80 0.69 2.67
CA CYS A 183 6.86 0.63 1.55
C CYS A 183 7.59 1.04 0.28
N PHE A 184 7.70 0.11 -0.69
CA PHE A 184 8.38 0.36 -1.96
C PHE A 184 7.65 -0.34 -3.11
N PRO A 185 7.22 0.40 -4.16
CA PRO A 185 7.22 1.86 -4.27
C PRO A 185 6.45 2.56 -3.15
N ASN A 186 7.04 3.60 -2.56
CA ASN A 186 6.51 4.29 -1.40
C ASN A 186 5.25 5.07 -1.75
N ASN A 187 4.18 4.83 -1.00
CA ASN A 187 3.03 5.71 -0.97
C ASN A 187 3.17 6.67 0.23
N PRO A 188 3.35 7.99 0.03
CA PRO A 188 2.89 8.75 -1.15
C PRO A 188 3.95 9.21 -2.16
N THR A 189 5.24 9.02 -1.89
CA THR A 189 6.32 9.75 -2.61
C THR A 189 6.59 9.22 -4.01
N GLY A 190 6.24 7.96 -4.27
CA GLY A 190 6.59 7.21 -5.48
C GLY A 190 8.03 6.70 -5.50
N ALA A 191 8.78 6.90 -4.41
CA ALA A 191 10.17 6.49 -4.31
C ALA A 191 10.31 4.97 -4.29
N THR A 192 11.42 4.48 -4.83
CA THR A 192 11.80 3.07 -4.85
C THR A 192 13.11 2.88 -4.08
N ALA A 193 13.48 1.62 -3.82
CA ALA A 193 14.74 1.29 -3.18
C ALA A 193 15.61 0.48 -4.15
N THR A 194 16.90 0.82 -4.23
CA THR A 194 17.85 0.01 -5.01
C THR A 194 18.16 -1.29 -4.28
N LYS A 195 18.77 -2.24 -5.01
CA LYS A 195 19.24 -3.49 -4.44
C LYS A 195 20.22 -3.26 -3.28
N GLU A 196 21.12 -2.29 -3.41
CA GLU A 196 22.10 -1.94 -2.37
C GLU A 196 21.41 -1.38 -1.13
N HIS A 197 20.40 -0.54 -1.31
CA HIS A 197 19.63 0.02 -0.19
C HIS A 197 18.87 -1.06 0.57
N LEU A 198 18.16 -1.96 -0.13
CA LEU A 198 17.47 -3.08 0.50
C LEU A 198 18.45 -4.08 1.13
N THR A 199 19.63 -4.28 0.54
CA THR A 199 20.71 -5.09 1.13
C THR A 199 21.16 -4.51 2.48
N ALA A 200 21.29 -3.18 2.59
CA ALA A 200 21.63 -2.52 3.85
C ALA A 200 20.55 -2.75 4.93
N TRP A 201 19.28 -2.66 4.56
CA TRP A 201 18.15 -2.95 5.46
C TRP A 201 18.11 -4.41 5.92
N VAL A 202 18.27 -5.36 5.00
CA VAL A 202 18.29 -6.80 5.34
C VAL A 202 19.47 -7.11 6.26
N ASN A 203 20.66 -6.57 5.98
CA ASN A 203 21.83 -6.74 6.85
C ASN A 203 21.59 -6.15 8.25
N TYR A 204 21.01 -4.96 8.32
CA TYR A 204 20.65 -4.33 9.59
C TYR A 204 19.63 -5.17 10.38
N ALA A 205 18.57 -5.63 9.73
CA ALA A 205 17.51 -6.40 10.37
C ALA A 205 18.04 -7.74 10.91
N ARG A 206 18.85 -8.46 10.12
CA ARG A 206 19.49 -9.70 10.57
C ARG A 206 20.45 -9.47 11.74
N ALA A 207 21.26 -8.41 11.69
CA ALA A 207 22.20 -8.09 12.77
C ALA A 207 21.49 -7.75 14.09
N ASN A 208 20.28 -7.20 14.04
CA ASN A 208 19.52 -6.75 15.21
C ASN A 208 18.40 -7.73 15.63
N GLY A 209 18.13 -8.77 14.84
CA GLY A 209 16.97 -9.63 15.02
C GLY A 209 15.64 -8.90 14.78
N SER A 210 15.64 -7.88 13.92
CA SER A 210 14.46 -7.11 13.54
C SER A 210 13.66 -7.81 12.46
N ILE A 211 12.37 -7.48 12.36
CA ILE A 211 11.48 -7.93 11.29
C ILE A 211 11.08 -6.75 10.42
N ILE A 212 11.33 -6.87 9.12
CA ILE A 212 10.91 -5.93 8.10
C ILE A 212 9.50 -6.32 7.64
N PHE A 213 8.59 -5.36 7.71
CA PHE A 213 7.29 -5.35 7.06
C PHE A 213 7.43 -4.61 5.73
N PHE A 214 7.58 -5.36 4.65
CA PHE A 214 7.80 -4.83 3.31
C PHE A 214 6.49 -4.77 2.53
N ASP A 215 5.89 -3.59 2.41
CA ASP A 215 4.69 -3.38 1.60
C ASP A 215 5.07 -3.05 0.15
N ALA A 216 4.84 -4.03 -0.72
CA ALA A 216 5.12 -3.95 -2.15
C ALA A 216 3.82 -3.95 -2.97
N ALA A 217 2.76 -3.30 -2.48
CA ALA A 217 1.47 -3.21 -3.17
C ALA A 217 1.49 -2.45 -4.52
N TYR A 218 2.58 -1.74 -4.83
CA TYR A 218 2.76 -0.99 -6.09
C TYR A 218 3.90 -1.54 -6.96
N GLU A 219 4.46 -2.70 -6.64
CA GLU A 219 5.53 -3.38 -7.38
C GLU A 219 5.32 -3.42 -8.89
N ALA A 220 4.07 -3.57 -9.34
CA ALA A 220 3.75 -3.82 -10.73
C ALA A 220 3.97 -2.57 -11.60
N PHE A 221 4.09 -1.40 -10.95
CA PHE A 221 4.32 -0.11 -11.58
C PHE A 221 5.80 0.29 -11.67
N ILE A 222 6.71 -0.52 -11.14
CA ILE A 222 8.15 -0.30 -11.31
C ILE A 222 8.48 -0.46 -12.80
N THR A 223 9.04 0.59 -13.40
CA THR A 223 9.43 0.61 -14.82
C THR A 223 10.93 0.47 -15.03
N ASP A 224 11.75 0.83 -14.02
CA ASP A 224 13.19 0.65 -14.05
C ASP A 224 13.56 -0.84 -13.78
N PRO A 225 14.14 -1.55 -14.76
CA PRO A 225 14.45 -2.97 -14.63
C PRO A 225 15.61 -3.27 -13.67
N SER A 226 16.34 -2.25 -13.19
CA SER A 226 17.41 -2.42 -12.20
C SER A 226 16.90 -2.51 -10.76
N LEU A 227 15.64 -2.13 -10.53
CA LEU A 227 15.05 -2.06 -9.20
C LEU A 227 14.43 -3.41 -8.78
N PRO A 228 14.64 -3.84 -7.53
CA PRO A 228 13.96 -5.01 -6.99
C PRO A 228 12.44 -4.79 -6.92
N HIS A 229 11.67 -5.82 -7.26
CA HIS A 229 10.22 -5.85 -7.07
C HIS A 229 9.82 -6.56 -5.78
N SER A 230 10.66 -7.42 -5.22
CA SER A 230 10.43 -8.11 -3.94
C SER A 230 11.63 -7.96 -3.01
N ILE A 231 11.38 -7.91 -1.69
CA ILE A 231 12.47 -7.97 -0.69
C ILE A 231 13.22 -9.30 -0.77
N TYR A 232 12.57 -10.37 -1.25
CA TYR A 232 13.18 -11.69 -1.37
C TYR A 232 14.15 -11.85 -2.54
N GLU A 233 14.32 -10.81 -3.37
CA GLU A 233 15.45 -10.70 -4.31
C GLU A 233 16.78 -10.41 -3.60
N ILE A 234 16.73 -10.10 -2.30
CA ILE A 234 17.87 -9.83 -1.44
C ILE A 234 18.21 -11.09 -0.62
N GLU A 235 19.47 -11.50 -0.68
CA GLU A 235 19.96 -12.65 0.08
C GLU A 235 19.78 -12.45 1.60
N GLY A 236 19.24 -13.46 2.28
CA GLY A 236 18.96 -13.41 3.72
C GLY A 236 17.62 -12.75 4.09
N ALA A 237 16.87 -12.18 3.15
CA ALA A 237 15.59 -11.54 3.44
C ALA A 237 14.56 -12.48 4.10
N LYS A 238 14.55 -13.78 3.74
CA LYS A 238 13.65 -14.78 4.36
C LYS A 238 13.84 -14.93 5.88
N GLU A 239 15.00 -14.54 6.40
CA GLU A 239 15.31 -14.62 7.84
C GLU A 239 14.82 -13.40 8.63
N CYS A 240 14.36 -12.34 7.96
CA CYS A 240 14.03 -11.08 8.61
C CYS A 240 12.90 -10.27 7.96
N ALA A 241 12.17 -10.78 6.97
CA ALA A 241 11.13 -10.02 6.28
C ALA A 241 9.80 -10.77 6.11
N ILE A 242 8.72 -10.00 6.18
CA ILE A 242 7.36 -10.35 5.76
C ILE A 242 6.99 -9.38 4.64
N GLU A 243 6.47 -9.89 3.52
CA GLU A 243 6.11 -9.07 2.36
C GLU A 243 4.60 -9.04 2.16
N PHE A 244 4.05 -7.85 1.87
CA PHE A 244 2.65 -7.64 1.52
C PHE A 244 2.53 -7.27 0.03
N ARG A 245 1.54 -7.83 -0.66
CA ARG A 245 1.23 -7.54 -2.07
C ARG A 245 -0.25 -7.30 -2.27
N SER A 246 -0.64 -6.72 -3.40
CA SER A 246 -2.04 -6.53 -3.69
C SER A 246 -2.42 -6.61 -5.16
N PHE A 247 -3.47 -7.39 -5.46
CA PHE A 247 -4.14 -7.34 -6.75
C PHE A 247 -4.96 -6.05 -6.94
N SER A 248 -5.18 -5.25 -5.88
CA SER A 248 -5.95 -4.02 -5.96
C SER A 248 -5.34 -3.00 -6.91
N LYS A 249 -4.01 -2.85 -6.87
CA LYS A 249 -3.29 -1.85 -7.67
C LYS A 249 -2.81 -2.43 -8.99
N ASN A 250 -2.46 -3.71 -9.01
CA ASN A 250 -2.06 -4.42 -10.22
C ASN A 250 -3.25 -4.71 -11.15
N ALA A 251 -4.19 -5.57 -10.72
CA ALA A 251 -5.31 -6.06 -11.55
C ALA A 251 -6.62 -5.26 -11.40
N GLY A 252 -6.59 -4.14 -10.67
CA GLY A 252 -7.76 -3.28 -10.43
C GLY A 252 -8.76 -3.83 -9.39
N PHE A 253 -8.34 -4.75 -8.52
CA PHE A 253 -9.23 -5.40 -7.53
C PHE A 253 -9.54 -4.52 -6.31
N THR A 254 -9.60 -3.18 -6.47
CA THR A 254 -9.85 -2.26 -5.35
C THR A 254 -11.20 -2.53 -4.68
N GLY A 255 -12.25 -2.77 -5.47
CA GLY A 255 -13.56 -3.22 -5.00
C GLY A 255 -13.71 -4.74 -4.88
N THR A 256 -12.93 -5.52 -5.64
CA THR A 256 -13.00 -7.00 -5.69
C THR A 256 -12.34 -7.68 -4.49
N ARG A 257 -11.36 -7.01 -3.86
CA ARG A 257 -10.70 -7.40 -2.60
C ARG A 257 -9.89 -8.69 -2.67
N CYS A 258 -8.64 -8.59 -3.15
CA CYS A 258 -7.65 -9.67 -3.07
C CYS A 258 -6.23 -9.13 -2.89
N ALA A 259 -5.45 -9.80 -2.05
CA ALA A 259 -4.06 -9.50 -1.74
C ALA A 259 -3.36 -10.76 -1.23
N LEU A 260 -2.08 -10.64 -0.90
CA LEU A 260 -1.37 -11.70 -0.20
C LEU A 260 -0.34 -11.15 0.79
N THR A 261 -0.03 -11.98 1.78
CA THR A 261 1.14 -11.84 2.65
C THR A 261 2.05 -13.05 2.46
N VAL A 262 3.36 -12.82 2.34
CA VAL A 262 4.38 -13.88 2.37
C VAL A 262 5.03 -13.88 3.74
N VAL A 263 4.86 -14.99 4.48
CA VAL A 263 5.54 -15.22 5.75
C VAL A 263 6.46 -16.43 5.57
N PRO A 264 7.78 -16.27 5.54
CA PRO A 264 8.70 -17.39 5.38
C PRO A 264 8.61 -18.39 6.54
N LYS A 265 8.73 -19.69 6.26
CA LYS A 265 8.68 -20.74 7.29
C LYS A 265 9.92 -20.76 8.19
N ASN A 266 11.01 -20.18 7.74
CA ASN A 266 12.25 -20.00 8.51
C ASN A 266 12.31 -18.67 9.27
N LEU A 267 11.27 -17.82 9.19
CA LEU A 267 11.23 -16.56 9.91
C LEU A 267 10.89 -16.78 11.39
N MET A 268 11.78 -16.33 12.27
CA MET A 268 11.69 -16.54 13.72
C MET A 268 11.48 -15.22 14.45
N GLY A 269 10.57 -15.22 15.42
CA GLY A 269 10.47 -14.21 16.48
C GLY A 269 10.95 -14.74 17.82
N LYS A 270 11.02 -13.86 18.82
CA LYS A 270 11.35 -14.22 20.21
C LYS A 270 10.12 -14.14 21.12
N ALA A 271 9.87 -15.18 21.90
CA ALA A 271 8.91 -15.13 23.00
C ALA A 271 9.51 -14.45 24.24
N LYS A 272 8.67 -14.11 25.23
CA LYS A 272 9.11 -13.46 26.50
C LYS A 272 10.11 -14.31 27.30
N ASP A 273 10.12 -15.63 27.12
CA ASP A 273 11.09 -16.55 27.74
C ASP A 273 12.41 -16.70 26.93
N GLY A 274 12.54 -15.99 25.81
CA GLY A 274 13.72 -16.02 24.94
C GLY A 274 13.73 -17.14 23.90
N SER A 275 12.73 -18.02 23.88
CA SER A 275 12.60 -19.09 22.88
C SER A 275 12.33 -18.53 21.47
N ASN A 276 12.79 -19.26 20.45
CA ASN A 276 12.48 -18.95 19.05
C ASN A 276 11.11 -19.48 18.69
N VAL A 277 10.29 -18.65 18.04
CA VAL A 277 8.94 -19.01 17.59
C VAL A 277 8.82 -18.71 16.09
N GLU A 278 8.40 -19.70 15.31
CA GLU A 278 8.12 -19.52 13.88
C GLU A 278 6.92 -18.59 13.68
N LEU A 279 7.14 -17.45 13.03
CA LEU A 279 6.08 -16.46 12.78
C LEU A 279 5.00 -17.00 11.84
N TRP A 280 5.37 -17.90 10.92
CA TRP A 280 4.42 -18.60 10.04
C TRP A 280 3.31 -19.31 10.82
N LYS A 281 3.64 -20.00 11.92
CA LYS A 281 2.66 -20.73 12.75
C LYS A 281 1.68 -19.78 13.43
N LEU A 282 2.19 -18.64 13.93
CA LEU A 282 1.35 -17.62 14.55
C LEU A 282 0.40 -16.98 13.53
N TRP A 283 0.91 -16.62 12.35
CA TRP A 283 0.10 -16.01 11.30
C TRP A 283 -0.96 -16.99 10.77
N ASN A 284 -0.60 -18.24 10.54
CA ASN A 284 -1.55 -19.28 10.14
C ASN A 284 -2.64 -19.49 11.20
N ARG A 285 -2.28 -19.51 12.49
CA ARG A 285 -3.27 -19.61 13.58
C ARG A 285 -4.20 -18.40 13.61
N ARG A 286 -3.66 -17.19 13.42
CA ARG A 286 -4.43 -15.96 13.35
C ARG A 286 -5.43 -16.01 12.19
N GLN A 287 -4.96 -16.33 10.97
CA GLN A 287 -5.81 -16.39 9.78
C GLN A 287 -6.93 -17.41 9.97
N SER A 288 -6.62 -18.64 10.35
CA SER A 288 -7.63 -19.70 10.60
C SER A 288 -8.58 -19.46 11.77
N THR A 289 -8.38 -18.40 12.57
CA THR A 289 -9.25 -18.08 13.71
C THR A 289 -10.08 -16.81 13.48
N LYS A 290 -9.48 -15.78 12.86
CA LYS A 290 -10.09 -14.46 12.68
C LYS A 290 -10.52 -14.17 11.23
N PHE A 291 -10.27 -15.09 10.30
CA PHE A 291 -10.55 -14.90 8.88
C PHE A 291 -11.04 -16.21 8.24
N ASN A 292 -12.09 -16.13 7.41
CA ASN A 292 -12.69 -17.32 6.75
C ASN A 292 -12.23 -17.50 5.29
N GLY A 293 -11.11 -16.86 4.91
CA GLY A 293 -10.57 -16.92 3.56
C GLY A 293 -11.26 -15.97 2.57
N VAL A 294 -10.52 -15.62 1.51
CA VAL A 294 -11.06 -14.88 0.36
C VAL A 294 -12.00 -15.79 -0.43
N SER A 295 -13.10 -15.25 -0.95
CA SER A 295 -14.09 -16.04 -1.67
C SER A 295 -13.50 -16.77 -2.88
N TYR A 296 -14.04 -17.96 -3.17
CA TYR A 296 -13.66 -18.76 -4.34
C TYR A 296 -13.74 -17.97 -5.65
N ILE A 297 -14.80 -17.18 -5.83
CA ILE A 297 -15.03 -16.35 -7.02
C ILE A 297 -13.88 -15.35 -7.21
N VAL A 298 -13.52 -14.63 -6.16
CA VAL A 298 -12.45 -13.63 -6.22
C VAL A 298 -11.08 -14.28 -6.45
N GLN A 299 -10.81 -15.41 -5.80
CA GLN A 299 -9.56 -16.14 -6.03
C GLN A 299 -9.46 -16.65 -7.48
N ARG A 300 -10.57 -17.05 -8.13
CA ARG A 300 -10.59 -17.44 -9.54
C ARG A 300 -10.31 -16.27 -10.47
N GLY A 301 -10.83 -15.09 -10.15
CA GLY A 301 -10.43 -13.84 -10.80
C GLY A 301 -8.94 -13.57 -10.65
N ALA A 302 -8.38 -13.77 -9.45
CA ALA A 302 -6.95 -13.60 -9.20
C ALA A 302 -6.08 -14.68 -9.88
N GLU A 303 -6.59 -15.90 -10.08
CA GLU A 303 -5.91 -16.93 -10.88
C GLU A 303 -5.70 -16.48 -12.32
N ALA A 304 -6.75 -15.89 -12.91
CA ALA A 304 -6.77 -15.46 -14.29
C ALA A 304 -5.81 -14.29 -14.58
N VAL A 305 -5.31 -13.59 -13.55
CA VAL A 305 -4.20 -12.63 -13.67
C VAL A 305 -2.96 -13.29 -14.29
N TYR A 306 -2.75 -14.57 -14.02
CA TYR A 306 -1.59 -15.34 -14.49
C TYR A 306 -1.86 -16.11 -15.79
N SER A 307 -3.00 -15.88 -16.47
CA SER A 307 -3.17 -16.33 -17.86
C SER A 307 -2.42 -15.41 -18.81
N GLU A 308 -2.13 -15.86 -20.03
CA GLU A 308 -1.47 -15.04 -21.05
C GLU A 308 -2.29 -13.78 -21.36
N GLU A 309 -3.61 -13.94 -21.53
CA GLU A 309 -4.53 -12.83 -21.77
C GLU A 309 -4.63 -11.90 -20.56
N GLY A 310 -4.68 -12.46 -19.34
CA GLY A 310 -4.71 -11.69 -18.10
C GLY A 310 -3.49 -10.80 -17.96
N GLN A 311 -2.29 -11.36 -18.14
CA GLN A 311 -1.04 -10.60 -18.08
C GLN A 311 -0.97 -9.50 -19.15
N ALA A 312 -1.41 -9.78 -20.37
CA ALA A 312 -1.44 -8.78 -21.43
C ALA A 312 -2.40 -7.62 -21.12
N GLN A 313 -3.61 -7.91 -20.63
CA GLN A 313 -4.61 -6.91 -20.27
C GLN A 313 -4.17 -6.06 -19.09
N ILE A 314 -3.54 -6.67 -18.08
CA ILE A 314 -3.03 -5.99 -16.90
C ILE A 314 -1.84 -5.08 -17.26
N ARG A 315 -0.93 -5.54 -18.12
CA ARG A 315 0.16 -4.70 -18.62
C ARG A 315 -0.38 -3.45 -19.32
N ALA A 316 -1.36 -3.61 -20.21
CA ALA A 316 -1.99 -2.47 -20.88
C ALA A 316 -2.64 -1.48 -19.89
N LEU A 317 -3.23 -1.99 -18.80
CA LEU A 317 -3.81 -1.18 -17.74
C LEU A 317 -2.74 -0.39 -16.95
N ILE A 318 -1.63 -1.06 -16.59
CA ILE A 318 -0.49 -0.42 -15.92
C ILE A 318 0.11 0.66 -16.82
N ASP A 319 0.36 0.36 -18.10
CA ASP A 319 0.90 1.30 -19.08
C ASP A 319 0.01 2.54 -19.22
N PHE A 320 -1.31 2.35 -19.24
CA PHE A 320 -2.28 3.44 -19.28
C PHE A 320 -2.15 4.39 -18.07
N TYR A 321 -2.07 3.84 -16.86
CA TYR A 321 -1.93 4.64 -15.64
C TYR A 321 -0.54 5.25 -15.48
N MET A 322 0.52 4.59 -15.95
CA MET A 322 1.86 5.17 -15.94
C MET A 322 2.00 6.32 -16.94
N GLU A 323 1.34 6.23 -18.09
CA GLU A 323 1.26 7.37 -19.02
C GLU A 323 0.43 8.52 -18.41
N ASN A 324 -0.64 8.24 -17.65
CA ASN A 324 -1.31 9.27 -16.86
C ASN A 324 -0.36 9.92 -15.84
N ALA A 325 0.43 9.13 -15.11
CA ALA A 325 1.38 9.64 -14.12
C ALA A 325 2.43 10.54 -14.78
N LYS A 326 2.94 10.13 -15.94
CA LYS A 326 3.86 10.92 -16.78
C LYS A 326 3.24 12.25 -17.19
N ILE A 327 2.00 12.26 -17.70
CA ILE A 327 1.31 13.52 -18.08
C ILE A 327 1.20 14.46 -16.88
N ILE A 328 0.78 13.94 -15.72
CA ILE A 328 0.64 14.76 -14.52
C ILE A 328 2.00 15.33 -14.12
N ARG A 329 3.04 14.50 -14.11
CA ARG A 329 4.42 14.88 -13.78
C ARG A 329 4.94 15.98 -14.70
N GLU A 330 4.86 15.78 -16.01
CA GLU A 330 5.34 16.73 -17.02
C GLU A 330 4.60 18.06 -16.92
N LYS A 331 3.26 18.04 -16.85
CA LYS A 331 2.44 19.27 -16.79
C LYS A 331 2.72 20.09 -15.54
N LEU A 332 2.83 19.45 -14.38
CA LEU A 332 3.13 20.16 -13.13
C LEU A 332 4.57 20.67 -13.09
N THR A 333 5.51 19.94 -13.69
CA THR A 333 6.90 20.41 -13.85
C THR A 333 6.99 21.61 -14.78
N GLU A 334 6.27 21.60 -15.92
CA GLU A 334 6.12 22.76 -16.83
C GLU A 334 5.50 23.98 -16.13
N ALA A 335 4.67 23.75 -15.11
CA ALA A 335 4.09 24.80 -14.27
C ALA A 335 5.07 25.40 -13.25
N GLY A 336 6.31 24.88 -13.17
CA GLY A 336 7.33 25.33 -12.22
C GLY A 336 7.20 24.73 -10.82
N LEU A 337 6.39 23.68 -10.63
CA LEU A 337 6.30 22.98 -9.35
C LEU A 337 7.43 21.96 -9.22
N ALA A 338 7.89 21.74 -7.98
CA ALA A 338 8.81 20.64 -7.69
C ALA A 338 8.00 19.33 -7.56
N VAL A 339 8.25 18.39 -8.48
CA VAL A 339 7.50 17.15 -8.61
C VAL A 339 8.43 15.93 -8.47
N TYR A 340 7.99 14.95 -7.71
CA TYR A 340 8.67 13.69 -7.43
C TYR A 340 7.73 12.52 -7.71
N GLY A 341 8.28 11.33 -7.91
CA GLY A 341 7.50 10.15 -8.30
C GLY A 341 6.81 10.30 -9.65
N GLY A 342 6.01 9.29 -9.99
CA GLY A 342 5.36 9.15 -11.30
C GLY A 342 6.14 8.31 -12.31
N GLU A 343 7.38 7.90 -11.99
CA GLU A 343 8.19 7.03 -12.84
C GLU A 343 8.02 5.54 -12.52
N ASN A 344 7.86 5.21 -11.24
CA ASN A 344 7.77 3.82 -10.75
C ASN A 344 6.51 3.58 -9.89
N ALA A 345 5.58 4.54 -9.89
CA ALA A 345 4.34 4.47 -9.13
C ALA A 345 3.24 5.29 -9.83
N PRO A 346 1.95 4.90 -9.71
CA PRO A 346 0.83 5.54 -10.39
C PRO A 346 0.33 6.79 -9.64
N TYR A 347 1.24 7.62 -9.16
CA TYR A 347 0.95 8.88 -8.48
C TYR A 347 2.19 9.76 -8.46
N VAL A 348 1.97 11.06 -8.37
CA VAL A 348 3.03 12.06 -8.20
C VAL A 348 2.96 12.69 -6.82
N TRP A 349 4.12 13.11 -6.34
CA TRP A 349 4.31 13.80 -5.09
C TRP A 349 4.84 15.21 -5.34
N VAL A 350 4.05 16.21 -4.99
CA VAL A 350 4.27 17.60 -5.42
C VAL A 350 4.51 18.47 -4.19
N LYS A 351 5.60 19.24 -4.19
CA LYS A 351 5.81 20.26 -3.17
C LYS A 351 4.80 21.38 -3.36
N THR A 352 4.11 21.73 -2.30
CA THR A 352 3.12 22.82 -2.32
C THR A 352 3.81 24.16 -2.69
N PRO A 353 3.16 24.99 -3.52
CA PRO A 353 3.72 26.27 -3.93
C PRO A 353 3.58 27.32 -2.82
N THR A 354 4.48 28.31 -2.83
CA THR A 354 4.38 29.54 -2.00
C THR A 354 4.23 29.31 -0.49
N GLY A 355 4.69 28.15 0.02
CA GLY A 355 4.62 27.82 1.45
C GLY A 355 3.21 27.54 1.97
N LEU A 356 2.25 27.22 1.09
CA LEU A 356 0.93 26.74 1.50
C LEU A 356 1.06 25.46 2.33
N THR A 357 0.22 25.30 3.35
CA THR A 357 0.11 24.00 4.01
C THR A 357 -0.51 22.99 3.04
N SER A 358 -0.32 21.70 3.32
CA SER A 358 -0.90 20.60 2.55
C SER A 358 -2.43 20.71 2.47
N TRP A 359 -3.08 21.12 3.56
CA TRP A 359 -4.53 21.32 3.61
C TRP A 359 -4.98 22.61 2.94
N ASP A 360 -4.23 23.71 3.05
CA ASP A 360 -4.55 24.95 2.32
C ASP A 360 -4.45 24.72 0.81
N PHE A 361 -3.46 23.96 0.36
CA PHE A 361 -3.32 23.59 -1.05
C PHE A 361 -4.46 22.66 -1.51
N PHE A 362 -4.88 21.70 -0.67
CA PHE A 362 -6.07 20.89 -0.92
C PHE A 362 -7.32 21.76 -1.12
N ASP A 363 -7.61 22.66 -0.18
CA ASP A 363 -8.80 23.51 -0.22
C ASP A 363 -8.74 24.46 -1.43
N LYS A 364 -7.56 25.02 -1.74
CA LYS A 364 -7.35 25.89 -2.92
C LYS A 364 -7.61 25.14 -4.23
N LEU A 365 -7.11 23.92 -4.41
CA LEU A 365 -7.37 23.11 -5.61
C LEU A 365 -8.83 22.71 -5.74
N LEU A 366 -9.48 22.34 -4.64
CA LEU A 366 -10.90 21.97 -4.64
C LEU A 366 -11.78 23.17 -5.04
N GLN A 367 -11.55 24.32 -4.41
CA GLN A 367 -12.36 25.53 -4.64
C GLN A 367 -12.10 26.15 -6.02
N THR A 368 -10.84 26.20 -6.47
CA THR A 368 -10.47 26.93 -7.69
C THR A 368 -10.52 26.05 -8.94
N CYS A 369 -10.05 24.80 -8.82
CA CYS A 369 -9.87 23.89 -9.95
C CYS A 369 -10.92 22.77 -9.97
N ASN A 370 -11.67 22.58 -8.89
CA ASN A 370 -12.52 21.41 -8.69
C ASN A 370 -11.74 20.09 -8.88
N VAL A 371 -10.49 20.07 -8.40
CA VAL A 371 -9.61 18.90 -8.43
C VAL A 371 -9.34 18.48 -7.00
N VAL A 372 -9.52 17.19 -6.73
CA VAL A 372 -9.23 16.57 -5.43
C VAL A 372 -7.94 15.77 -5.57
N GLY A 373 -7.00 15.99 -4.66
CA GLY A 373 -5.87 15.09 -4.43
C GLY A 373 -5.80 14.69 -2.97
N THR A 374 -4.61 14.47 -2.42
CA THR A 374 -4.45 14.08 -1.02
C THR A 374 -3.41 14.98 -0.35
N PRO A 375 -3.78 15.71 0.72
CA PRO A 375 -2.85 16.55 1.48
C PRO A 375 -1.76 15.68 2.10
N GLY A 376 -0.51 16.11 1.93
CA GLY A 376 0.64 15.32 2.31
C GLY A 376 0.77 15.05 3.80
N SER A 377 0.31 15.96 4.66
CA SER A 377 0.32 15.75 6.13
C SER A 377 -0.59 14.64 6.61
N GLY A 378 -1.47 14.14 5.75
CA GLY A 378 -2.21 12.90 6.00
C GLY A 378 -1.34 11.64 6.05
N PHE A 379 -0.11 11.71 5.53
CA PHE A 379 0.84 10.60 5.48
C PHE A 379 1.92 10.68 6.58
N GLY A 380 1.83 11.67 7.46
CA GLY A 380 2.79 11.92 8.54
C GLY A 380 3.40 13.32 8.49
N ALA A 381 4.20 13.65 9.50
CA ALA A 381 4.69 15.02 9.75
C ALA A 381 5.58 15.52 8.60
N ALA A 382 6.47 14.67 8.07
CA ALA A 382 7.32 14.99 6.94
C ALA A 382 6.56 15.12 5.61
N GLY A 383 5.28 14.77 5.58
CA GLY A 383 4.39 15.04 4.44
C GLY A 383 3.80 16.45 4.41
N GLU A 384 3.97 17.25 5.46
CA GLU A 384 3.50 18.64 5.47
C GLU A 384 4.22 19.49 4.41
N GLY A 385 3.49 20.40 3.75
CA GLY A 385 4.00 21.14 2.60
C GLY A 385 4.10 20.34 1.30
N TYR A 386 3.48 19.15 1.23
CA TYR A 386 3.41 18.32 0.01
C TYR A 386 1.98 17.86 -0.31
N PHE A 387 1.80 17.34 -1.53
CA PHE A 387 0.50 16.90 -2.02
C PHE A 387 0.63 15.72 -2.98
N ARG A 388 -0.19 14.68 -2.79
CA ARG A 388 -0.24 13.52 -3.69
C ARG A 388 -1.35 13.68 -4.72
N ILE A 389 -1.04 13.40 -5.98
CA ILE A 389 -2.02 13.34 -7.07
C ILE A 389 -1.96 11.93 -7.69
N SER A 390 -3.08 11.22 -7.64
CA SER A 390 -3.25 9.90 -8.22
C SER A 390 -3.31 9.95 -9.75
N ALA A 391 -2.66 8.97 -10.41
CA ALA A 391 -2.78 8.75 -11.85
C ALA A 391 -3.96 7.84 -12.23
N PHE A 392 -4.64 7.25 -11.23
CA PHE A 392 -5.85 6.46 -11.44
C PHE A 392 -7.04 7.35 -11.77
N ASN A 393 -7.24 7.60 -13.06
CA ASN A 393 -8.45 8.17 -13.63
C ASN A 393 -8.49 7.93 -15.15
N SER A 394 -9.60 8.30 -15.81
CA SER A 394 -9.62 8.36 -17.26
C SER A 394 -8.61 9.39 -17.79
N ARG A 395 -8.08 9.16 -18.99
CA ARG A 395 -7.14 10.07 -19.65
C ARG A 395 -7.73 11.47 -19.81
N ASP A 396 -9.02 11.57 -20.14
CA ASP A 396 -9.72 12.84 -20.31
C ASP A 396 -9.79 13.63 -18.99
N ASN A 397 -10.09 12.96 -17.88
CA ASN A 397 -10.10 13.61 -16.57
C ASN A 397 -8.70 14.04 -16.13
N VAL A 398 -7.67 13.25 -16.42
CA VAL A 398 -6.27 13.64 -16.14
C VAL A 398 -5.90 14.90 -16.93
N ASN A 399 -6.15 14.91 -18.25
CA ASN A 399 -5.87 16.05 -19.10
C ASN A 399 -6.64 17.30 -18.67
N GLU A 400 -7.94 17.15 -18.36
CA GLU A 400 -8.78 18.25 -17.92
C GLU A 400 -8.35 18.78 -16.55
N ALA A 401 -7.99 17.91 -15.60
CA ALA A 401 -7.47 18.33 -14.30
C ALA A 401 -6.18 19.12 -14.45
N MET A 402 -5.23 18.64 -15.27
CA MET A 402 -3.97 19.35 -15.52
C MET A 402 -4.21 20.69 -16.20
N ARG A 403 -5.09 20.75 -17.20
CA ARG A 403 -5.50 22.02 -17.84
C ARG A 403 -6.05 23.02 -16.82
N ARG A 404 -6.97 22.58 -15.94
CA ARG A 404 -7.55 23.45 -14.91
C ARG A 404 -6.52 23.98 -13.93
N ILE A 405 -5.57 23.14 -13.51
CA ILE A 405 -4.48 23.55 -12.63
C ILE A 405 -3.61 24.60 -13.33
N LEU A 406 -3.18 24.33 -14.57
CA LEU A 406 -2.33 25.25 -15.33
C LEU A 406 -2.98 26.59 -15.65
N ASP A 407 -4.29 26.61 -15.90
CA ASP A 407 -5.03 27.82 -16.26
C ASP A 407 -5.40 28.67 -15.04
N LYS A 408 -5.79 28.03 -13.94
CA LYS A 408 -6.44 28.71 -12.80
C LYS A 408 -5.60 28.82 -11.54
N PHE A 409 -4.55 28.01 -11.40
CA PHE A 409 -3.73 28.01 -10.19
C PHE A 409 -2.55 28.99 -10.26
N LYS A 410 -2.14 29.40 -11.47
CA LYS A 410 -1.02 30.35 -11.70
C LYS A 410 -1.09 31.60 -10.83
#